data_AF-A0A8S3JBV0-F1
#
_entry.id   AF-A0A8S3JBV0-F1
#
_cell.length_a   1.000
_cell.length_b   1.000
_cell.length_c   1.000
_cell.angle_alpha   90.00
_cell.angle_beta   90.00
_cell.angle_gamma   90.00
#
_symmetry.space_group_name_H-M   'P 1'
#
loop_
_entity.id
_entity.type
_entity.pdbx_description
1 polymer ?
#
loop_
_entity_poly.entity_id
_entity_poly.type
_entity_poly.pdbx_seq_one_letter_code
_entity_poly.pdbx_strand_id
1 'polypeptide(L)'
;SLHARYVLLILHEVRRILKRLPNVNVVSTHQSTCVTVVGDLHGSLSDLLLIFHKNGLPSNENPYIFNGDIVDRGSQSIELFILISVAFIVYPTNVYLNRGNHEDHVLNLR
;
A
#
# COMPACT_ATOMS: atom_id res chain seq x y z
N SER A 1 -10.04 17.04 -2.35
CA SER A 1 -10.20 15.71 -1.73
C SER A 1 -10.98 14.81 -2.67
N LEU A 2 -10.72 13.49 -2.63
CA LEU A 2 -11.44 12.52 -3.45
C LEU A 2 -12.90 12.39 -2.96
N HIS A 3 -13.87 12.31 -3.88
CA HIS A 3 -15.28 12.20 -3.49
C HIS A 3 -15.53 10.89 -2.72
N ALA A 4 -16.32 10.94 -1.63
CA ALA A 4 -16.54 9.82 -0.71
C ALA A 4 -17.01 8.52 -1.40
N ARG A 5 -17.82 8.64 -2.46
CA ARG A 5 -18.21 7.50 -3.31
C ARG A 5 -17.01 6.71 -3.83
N TYR A 6 -15.97 7.38 -4.33
CA TYR A 6 -14.78 6.70 -4.86
C TYR A 6 -13.92 6.10 -3.76
N VAL A 7 -13.81 6.79 -2.61
CA VAL A 7 -13.15 6.25 -1.42
C VAL A 7 -13.79 4.92 -1.01
N LEU A 8 -15.12 4.88 -0.87
CA LEU A 8 -15.85 3.67 -0.50
C LEU A 8 -15.68 2.54 -1.52
N LEU A 9 -15.67 2.86 -2.82
CA LEU A 9 -15.43 1.87 -3.87
C LEU A 9 -14.03 1.25 -3.76
N ILE A 10 -12.99 2.07 -3.59
CA ILE A 10 -11.61 1.61 -3.42
C ILE A 10 -11.49 0.71 -2.19
N LEU A 11 -12.02 1.15 -1.04
CA LEU A 11 -11.99 0.37 0.20
C LEU A 11 -12.74 -0.97 0.08
N HIS A 12 -13.88 -0.98 -0.61
CA HIS A 12 -14.63 -2.20 -0.87
C HIS A 12 -13.81 -3.20 -1.70
N GLU A 13 -13.19 -2.73 -2.78
CA GLU A 13 -12.40 -3.57 -3.68
C GLU A 13 -11.13 -4.12 -2.99
N VAL A 14 -10.37 -3.28 -2.28
CA VAL A 14 -9.21 -3.73 -1.50
C VAL A 14 -9.60 -4.81 -0.51
N ARG A 15 -10.67 -4.57 0.28
CA ARG A 15 -11.18 -5.57 1.25
C ARG A 15 -11.60 -6.87 0.57
N ARG A 16 -12.25 -6.79 -0.60
CA ARG A 16 -12.70 -7.96 -1.36
C ARG A 16 -11.50 -8.80 -1.83
N ILE A 17 -10.43 -8.17 -2.30
CA ILE A 17 -9.22 -8.84 -2.77
C ILE A 17 -8.44 -9.45 -1.58
N LEU A 18 -8.12 -8.66 -0.55
CA LEU A 18 -7.34 -9.11 0.61
C LEU A 18 -7.98 -10.31 1.31
N LYS A 19 -9.31 -10.35 1.41
CA LYS A 19 -10.04 -11.50 2.01
C LYS A 19 -9.85 -12.83 1.28
N ARG A 20 -9.44 -12.81 0.01
CA ARG A 20 -9.24 -14.00 -0.82
C ARG A 20 -7.77 -14.41 -0.88
N LEU A 21 -6.85 -13.54 -0.46
CA LEU A 21 -5.43 -13.83 -0.45
C LEU A 21 -5.06 -14.70 0.74
N PRO A 22 -4.03 -15.57 0.60
CA PRO A 22 -3.45 -16.27 1.74
C PRO A 22 -2.77 -15.27 2.68
N ASN A 23 -2.57 -15.68 3.94
CA ASN A 23 -1.82 -14.89 4.93
C ASN A 23 -0.35 -14.71 4.55
N VAL A 24 0.20 -15.65 3.76
CA VAL A 24 1.59 -15.60 3.25
C VAL A 24 1.52 -15.53 1.73
N ASN A 25 2.00 -14.42 1.17
CA ASN A 25 2.08 -14.21 -0.28
C ASN A 25 3.53 -14.44 -0.73
N VAL A 26 3.70 -15.12 -1.87
CA VAL A 26 5.01 -15.38 -2.46
C VAL A 26 5.25 -14.38 -3.58
N VAL A 27 6.32 -13.60 -3.47
CA VAL A 27 6.73 -12.65 -4.51
C VAL A 27 7.70 -13.34 -5.47
N SER A 28 7.39 -13.32 -6.76
CA SER A 28 8.30 -13.83 -7.80
C SER A 28 9.22 -12.72 -8.29
N THR A 29 10.50 -13.01 -8.40
CA THR A 29 11.52 -12.14 -9.00
C THR A 29 11.90 -12.56 -10.41
N HIS A 30 11.11 -13.41 -11.07
CA HIS A 30 11.48 -13.90 -12.40
C HIS A 30 11.59 -12.78 -13.44
N GLN A 31 10.76 -11.74 -13.33
CA GLN A 31 10.71 -10.61 -14.28
C GLN A 31 11.42 -9.35 -13.77
N SER A 32 11.94 -9.35 -12.54
CA SER A 32 12.63 -8.22 -11.94
C SER A 32 13.96 -8.63 -11.31
N THR A 33 14.99 -7.81 -11.46
CA THR A 33 16.28 -8.04 -10.80
C THR A 33 16.29 -7.60 -9.34
N CYS A 34 15.26 -6.87 -8.91
CA CYS A 34 15.12 -6.29 -7.58
C CYS A 34 13.66 -6.24 -7.14
N VAL A 35 13.42 -6.15 -5.83
CA VAL A 35 12.13 -5.85 -5.21
C VAL A 35 12.34 -4.69 -4.25
N THR A 36 11.52 -3.64 -4.36
CA THR A 36 11.57 -2.52 -3.43
C THR A 36 10.72 -2.85 -2.20
N VAL A 37 11.34 -2.89 -1.02
CA VAL A 37 10.64 -3.02 0.26
C VAL A 37 10.57 -1.66 0.93
N VAL A 38 9.34 -1.17 1.12
CA VAL A 38 9.03 0.10 1.77
C VAL A 38 8.62 -0.20 3.21
N GLY A 39 9.34 0.38 4.17
CA GLY A 39 8.97 0.33 5.59
C GLY A 39 7.94 1.40 5.95
N ASP A 40 7.92 1.79 7.22
CA ASP A 40 6.93 2.67 7.81
C ASP A 40 6.88 4.03 7.08
N LEU A 41 5.66 4.47 6.77
CA LEU A 41 5.42 5.77 6.13
C LEU A 41 4.70 6.75 7.07
N HIS A 42 4.03 6.25 8.12
CA HIS A 42 3.39 7.05 9.17
C HIS A 42 2.60 8.26 8.63
N GLY A 43 1.77 8.05 7.60
CA GLY A 43 0.94 9.10 7.03
C GLY A 43 1.67 10.17 6.20
N SER A 44 2.93 9.94 5.82
CA SER A 44 3.70 10.85 4.96
C SER A 44 3.48 10.56 3.46
N LEU A 45 2.54 11.28 2.85
CA LEU A 45 2.31 11.18 1.41
C LEU A 45 3.52 11.66 0.60
N SER A 46 4.20 12.70 1.07
CA SER A 46 5.38 13.27 0.41
C SER A 46 6.51 12.24 0.26
N ASP A 47 6.73 11.40 1.28
CA ASP A 47 7.76 10.36 1.23
C ASP A 47 7.38 9.27 0.22
N LEU A 48 6.11 8.87 0.16
CA LEU A 48 5.66 7.94 -0.88
C LEU A 48 5.87 8.50 -2.29
N LEU A 49 5.51 9.77 -2.52
CA LEU A 49 5.72 10.41 -3.81
C LEU A 49 7.21 10.52 -4.17
N LEU A 50 8.08 10.77 -3.18
CA LEU A 50 9.52 10.78 -3.38
C LEU A 50 10.05 9.39 -3.74
N ILE A 51 9.59 8.34 -3.06
CA ILE A 51 9.94 6.95 -3.37
C ILE A 51 9.56 6.62 -4.81
N PHE A 52 8.33 6.94 -5.25
CA PHE A 52 7.91 6.70 -6.62
C PHE A 52 8.67 7.55 -7.64
N HIS A 53 9.03 8.78 -7.29
CA HIS A 53 9.83 9.62 -8.17
C HIS A 53 11.26 9.07 -8.34
N LYS A 54 11.87 8.51 -7.29
CA LYS A 54 13.24 8.00 -7.30
C LYS A 54 13.36 6.58 -7.85
N ASN A 55 12.43 5.70 -7.48
CA ASN A 55 12.49 4.27 -7.81
C ASN A 55 11.54 3.89 -8.95
N GLY A 56 10.74 4.83 -9.47
CA GLY A 56 9.72 4.56 -10.47
C GLY A 56 8.39 4.11 -9.87
N LEU A 57 7.38 3.97 -10.73
CA LEU A 57 6.09 3.41 -10.32
C LEU A 57 6.14 1.87 -10.33
N PRO A 58 5.20 1.20 -9.64
CA PRO A 58 5.09 -0.24 -9.69
C PRO A 58 4.90 -0.77 -11.12
N SER A 59 5.61 -1.84 -11.45
CA SER A 59 5.53 -2.53 -12.74
C SER A 59 6.01 -3.98 -12.59
N ASN A 60 5.92 -4.78 -13.65
CA ASN A 60 6.42 -6.16 -13.62
C ASN A 60 7.94 -6.24 -13.37
N GLU A 61 8.68 -5.22 -13.78
CA GLU A 61 10.13 -5.10 -13.59
C GLU A 61 10.49 -4.36 -12.28
N ASN A 62 9.49 -3.76 -11.61
CA ASN A 62 9.68 -2.95 -10.41
C ASN A 62 8.59 -3.23 -9.36
N PRO A 63 8.63 -4.40 -8.69
CA PRO A 63 7.67 -4.77 -7.66
C PRO A 63 7.95 -4.07 -6.32
N TYR A 64 6.88 -3.79 -5.57
CA TYR A 64 6.87 -3.13 -4.27
C TYR A 64 6.23 -4.01 -3.19
N ILE A 65 6.85 -4.03 -2.01
CA ILE A 65 6.26 -4.56 -0.77
C ILE A 65 6.15 -3.40 0.22
N PHE A 66 4.93 -3.05 0.64
CA PHE A 66 4.69 -2.10 1.73
C PHE A 66 4.55 -2.89 3.04
N ASN A 67 5.49 -2.70 3.96
CA ASN A 67 5.66 -3.55 5.12
C ASN A 67 4.99 -3.02 6.40
N GLY A 68 3.74 -2.58 6.29
CA GLY A 68 2.95 -2.08 7.43
C GLY A 68 3.28 -0.65 7.85
N ASP A 69 2.62 -0.21 8.92
CA ASP A 69 2.75 1.13 9.53
C ASP A 69 2.65 2.26 8.51
N ILE A 70 1.67 2.06 7.62
CA ILE A 70 1.32 2.98 6.53
C ILE A 70 0.57 4.18 7.12
N VAL A 71 -0.32 3.91 8.07
CA VAL A 71 -1.19 4.90 8.72
C VAL A 71 -0.70 5.26 10.12
N ASP A 72 -1.32 6.27 10.73
CA ASP A 72 -1.00 6.92 12.01
C ASP A 72 0.09 8.01 11.97
N ARG A 73 -0.01 8.95 12.91
CA ARG A 73 0.88 10.11 13.19
C ARG A 73 0.91 11.24 12.14
N GLY A 74 0.81 10.93 10.85
CA GLY A 74 0.84 11.91 9.76
C GLY A 74 -0.54 12.46 9.38
N SER A 75 -0.58 13.74 8.96
CA SER A 75 -1.81 14.44 8.58
C SER A 75 -2.41 14.00 7.23
N GLN A 76 -1.70 13.18 6.45
CA GLN A 76 -2.09 12.74 5.11
C GLN A 76 -2.30 11.21 5.04
N SER A 77 -2.62 10.59 6.18
CA SER A 77 -2.81 9.14 6.29
C SER A 77 -3.89 8.59 5.35
N ILE A 78 -4.99 9.34 5.14
CA ILE A 78 -6.07 8.91 4.24
C ILE A 78 -5.59 8.92 2.79
N GLU A 79 -4.99 10.02 2.35
CA GLU A 79 -4.48 10.16 0.98
C GLU A 79 -3.42 9.10 0.68
N LEU A 80 -2.51 8.86 1.63
CA LEU A 80 -1.48 7.82 1.54
C LEU A 80 -2.10 6.42 1.39
N PHE A 81 -3.02 6.06 2.29
CA PHE A 81 -3.66 4.75 2.26
C PHE A 81 -4.47 4.53 0.98
N ILE A 82 -5.17 5.56 0.49
CA ILE A 82 -5.94 5.49 -0.76
C ILE A 82 -5.02 5.32 -1.96
N LEU A 83 -3.87 6.02 -2.01
CA LEU A 83 -2.93 5.88 -3.12
C LEU A 83 -2.31 4.47 -3.15
N ILE A 84 -1.89 3.93 -2.00
CA ILE A 84 -1.36 2.56 -1.89
C ILE A 84 -2.45 1.54 -2.26
N SER A 85 -3.68 1.74 -1.80
CA SER A 85 -4.84 0.90 -2.14
C SER A 85 -5.10 0.85 -3.65
N VAL A 86 -5.02 2.00 -4.34
CA VAL A 86 -5.15 2.06 -5.80
C VAL A 86 -4.00 1.34 -6.48
N ALA A 87 -2.75 1.56 -6.04
CA ALA A 87 -1.60 0.86 -6.59
C ALA A 87 -1.73 -0.67 -6.43
N PHE A 88 -2.19 -1.13 -5.26
CA PHE A 88 -2.46 -2.55 -5.01
C PHE A 88 -3.51 -3.14 -5.96
N ILE A 89 -4.61 -2.40 -6.23
CA ILE A 89 -5.65 -2.85 -7.17
C ILE A 89 -5.14 -2.86 -8.61
N VAL A 90 -4.41 -1.81 -9.02
CA VAL A 90 -3.97 -1.61 -10.41
C VAL A 90 -2.80 -2.52 -10.78
N TYR A 91 -1.95 -2.88 -9.81
CA TYR A 91 -0.76 -3.71 -10.00
C TYR A 91 -0.81 -5.00 -9.16
N PRO A 92 -1.79 -5.90 -9.39
CA PRO A 92 -2.12 -7.01 -8.50
C PRO A 92 -1.00 -8.07 -8.35
N THR A 93 -0.03 -8.09 -9.25
CA THR A 93 1.13 -9.01 -9.20
C THR A 93 2.43 -8.33 -8.77
N ASN A 94 2.40 -7.01 -8.59
CA ASN A 94 3.61 -6.20 -8.41
C ASN A 94 3.56 -5.34 -7.14
N VAL A 95 2.40 -5.22 -6.48
CA VAL A 95 2.26 -4.50 -5.21
C VAL A 95 1.72 -5.46 -4.16
N TYR A 96 2.46 -5.56 -3.04
CA TYR A 96 2.16 -6.43 -1.93
C TYR A 96 2.04 -5.61 -0.65
N LEU A 97 1.09 -5.97 0.21
CA LEU A 97 0.80 -5.29 1.47
C LEU A 97 0.96 -6.26 2.62
N ASN A 98 1.80 -5.92 3.60
CA ASN A 98 1.81 -6.57 4.90
C ASN A 98 1.10 -5.68 5.92
N ARG A 99 0.49 -6.31 6.93
CA ARG A 99 -0.13 -5.62 8.05
C ARG A 99 0.95 -5.27 9.09
N GLY A 100 1.07 -4.00 9.44
CA GLY A 100 1.85 -3.53 10.59
C GLY A 100 1.00 -3.54 11.87
N ASN A 101 1.58 -3.05 12.96
CA ASN A 101 0.85 -3.01 14.23
C ASN A 101 -0.16 -1.84 14.27
N HIS A 102 0.15 -0.74 13.57
CA HIS A 102 -0.67 0.46 13.47
C HIS A 102 -1.94 0.27 12.63
N GLU A 103 -2.02 -0.78 11.80
CA GLU A 103 -3.27 -1.20 11.15
C GLU A 103 -4.19 -2.03 12.08
N ASP A 104 -4.34 -1.59 13.33
CA ASP A 104 -5.23 -2.17 14.33
C ASP A 104 -6.14 -1.13 14.98
N HIS A 105 -7.41 -1.50 15.18
CA HIS A 105 -8.45 -0.63 15.73
C HIS A 105 -8.06 -0.05 17.11
N VAL A 106 -7.30 -0.78 17.92
CA VAL A 106 -6.89 -0.32 19.26
C VAL A 106 -5.87 0.83 19.18
N LEU A 107 -5.00 0.82 18.17
CA LEU A 107 -3.98 1.87 18.00
C LEU A 107 -4.55 3.11 17.29
N ASN A 108 -5.47 2.92 16.33
CA ASN A 108 -6.12 4.03 15.61
C ASN A 108 -7.09 4.87 16.49
N LEU A 109 -7.46 4.38 17.68
CA LEU A 109 -8.33 5.09 18.62
C LEU A 109 -7.58 5.86 19.71
N ARG A 110 -6.25 5.72 19.77
CA ARG A 110 -5.40 6.46 20.72
C ARG A 110 -4.97 7.80 20.14
#